data_AF-A0A271J811-F1
#
_entry.id   AF-A0A271J811-F1
#
_cell.length_a   1.000
_cell.length_b   1.000
_cell.length_c   1.000
_cell.angle_alpha   90.00
_cell.angle_beta   90.00
_cell.angle_gamma   90.00
#
_symmetry.space_group_name_H-M   'P 1'
#
loop_
_entity.id
_entity.type
_entity.pdbx_description
1 polymer ?
#
loop_
_entity_poly.entity_id
_entity_poly.type
_entity_poly.pdbx_seq_one_letter_code
_entity_poly.pdbx_strand_id
1 'polypeptide(L)'
;MSFVGWFLLLLVIAVVGGAIAWHRQQSLPPPPVPYGDPHDLSTLGLTPARPRPVGVDLDDPDPYAESHGSRVPLPAVPGGPTRTPTTATARPVERPAPAAVPSSSARPRPPVTAPDSPWAAPAVAHLLASLAAHVGGTVAVVRHDGERHLIEARTDGSAMAPVDGPALALDGPMDLGPGALGALSSLVSGFAYAVPMGARILLIGGDGDGEGTARYLDLLHVLGLGGAPTEPERGALPADDAEEDEVHMAEEGGARPTPRAEIIAEEQRAAREADRPLAFALVTLADAEERLTTHPDEEVTLAEGDLRDRLEAAADVRRIEPFGDLLFGVFLDLDPARAATWCDRLASGEPPLFIGAVAPADGDPEGIRAAAVAALRDAYDQRRAHIVEA
;
A
#
# COMPACT_ATOMS: atom_id res chain seq x y z
N MET A 1 27.61 47.93 -30.97
CA MET A 1 26.57 46.88 -31.14
C MET A 1 25.24 47.56 -31.37
N SER A 2 24.54 47.24 -32.46
CA SER A 2 23.26 47.85 -32.82
C SER A 2 22.13 47.31 -31.92
N PHE A 3 21.07 48.10 -31.73
CA PHE A 3 19.85 47.72 -30.99
C PHE A 3 19.28 46.37 -31.47
N VAL A 4 19.39 46.11 -32.77
CA VAL A 4 19.02 44.83 -33.42
C VAL A 4 19.81 43.65 -32.85
N GLY A 5 21.09 43.82 -32.54
CA GLY A 5 21.92 42.76 -31.96
C GLY A 5 21.53 42.40 -30.52
N TRP A 6 21.11 43.39 -29.73
CA TRP A 6 20.64 43.17 -28.35
C TRP A 6 19.29 42.43 -28.33
N PHE A 7 18.40 42.80 -29.25
CA PHE A 7 17.10 42.16 -29.38
C PHE A 7 17.22 40.69 -29.82
N LEU A 8 18.11 40.40 -30.78
CA LEU A 8 18.41 39.02 -31.18
C LEU A 8 18.99 38.17 -30.04
N LEU A 9 19.87 38.75 -29.22
CA LEU A 9 20.44 38.06 -28.06
C LEU A 9 19.36 37.70 -27.02
N LEU A 10 18.47 38.64 -26.69
CA LEU A 10 17.36 38.39 -25.77
C LEU A 10 16.38 37.34 -26.30
N LEU A 11 16.10 37.38 -27.61
CA LEU A 11 15.23 36.39 -28.27
C LEU A 11 15.83 34.98 -28.14
N VAL A 12 17.14 34.83 -28.38
CA VAL A 12 17.83 33.54 -28.24
C VAL A 12 17.81 33.06 -26.79
N ILE A 13 18.03 33.93 -25.80
CA ILE A 13 17.96 33.56 -24.38
C ILE A 13 16.54 33.11 -24.01
N ALA A 14 15.50 33.81 -24.49
CA ALA A 14 14.11 33.44 -24.23
C ALA A 14 13.74 32.09 -24.87
N VAL A 15 14.18 31.83 -26.11
CA VAL A 15 13.92 30.56 -26.80
C VAL A 15 14.67 29.39 -26.15
N VAL A 16 15.94 29.58 -25.78
CA VAL A 16 16.73 28.54 -25.10
C VAL A 16 16.19 28.28 -23.69
N GLY A 17 15.82 29.33 -22.95
CA GLY A 17 15.19 29.20 -21.64
C GLY A 17 13.84 28.46 -21.71
N GLY A 18 13.01 28.78 -22.70
CA GLY A 18 11.74 28.09 -22.96
C GLY A 18 11.94 26.62 -23.36
N ALA A 19 12.93 26.31 -24.20
CA ALA A 19 13.23 24.95 -24.60
C ALA A 19 13.73 24.08 -23.43
N ILE A 20 14.57 24.63 -22.54
CA ILE A 20 15.05 23.93 -21.34
C ILE A 20 13.89 23.69 -20.36
N ALA A 21 13.03 24.69 -20.13
CA ALA A 21 11.84 24.54 -19.29
C ALA A 21 10.87 23.48 -19.86
N TRP A 22 10.67 23.48 -21.18
CA TRP A 22 9.81 22.52 -21.86
C TRP A 22 10.38 21.10 -21.81
N HIS A 23 11.69 20.94 -22.00
CA HIS A 23 12.34 19.63 -21.93
C HIS A 23 12.32 19.06 -20.51
N ARG A 24 12.41 19.91 -19.47
CA ARG A 24 12.19 19.48 -18.07
C ARG A 24 10.75 19.03 -17.82
N GLN A 25 9.79 19.65 -18.51
CA GLN A 25 8.37 19.26 -18.45
C GLN A 25 8.09 17.92 -19.15
N GLN A 26 8.85 17.58 -20.19
CA GLN A 26 8.70 16.33 -20.95
C GLN A 26 9.42 15.12 -20.34
N SER A 27 10.38 15.33 -19.44
CA SER A 27 11.06 14.24 -18.72
C SER A 27 10.23 13.64 -17.59
N LEU A 28 9.03 14.17 -17.31
CA LEU A 28 8.11 13.57 -16.37
C LEU A 28 7.30 12.48 -17.09
N PRO A 29 7.05 11.32 -16.46
CA PRO A 29 6.27 10.25 -17.07
C PRO A 29 4.90 10.76 -17.56
N PRO A 30 4.37 10.18 -18.67
CA PRO A 30 3.07 10.53 -19.20
C PRO A 30 1.99 10.29 -18.13
N PRO A 31 0.93 11.12 -18.09
CA PRO A 31 -0.09 11.02 -17.06
C PRO A 31 -0.77 9.63 -17.11
N PRO A 32 -1.01 8.99 -15.96
CA PRO A 32 -1.95 7.88 -15.91
C PRO A 32 -3.35 8.37 -16.35
N VAL A 33 -4.09 7.47 -16.99
CA VAL A 33 -5.47 7.69 -17.41
C VAL A 33 -6.31 7.91 -16.14
N PRO A 34 -7.16 8.95 -16.06
CA PRO A 34 -7.90 9.25 -14.83
C PRO A 34 -8.91 8.14 -14.53
N TYR A 35 -8.57 7.27 -13.58
CA TYR A 35 -9.48 6.36 -12.91
C TYR A 35 -9.57 6.78 -11.45
N GLY A 36 -10.78 7.03 -10.95
CA GLY A 36 -11.03 7.16 -9.52
C GLY A 36 -11.87 8.37 -9.13
N ASP A 37 -12.76 8.12 -8.18
CA ASP A 37 -13.67 9.07 -7.53
C ASP A 37 -12.88 10.24 -6.90
N PRO A 38 -13.34 11.51 -6.99
CA PRO A 38 -12.68 12.66 -6.35
C PRO A 38 -12.47 12.55 -4.83
N HIS A 39 -12.96 11.52 -4.15
CA HIS A 39 -12.73 11.29 -2.72
C HIS A 39 -11.76 10.16 -2.37
N ASP A 40 -11.14 9.51 -3.36
CA ASP A 40 -10.27 8.36 -3.08
C ASP A 40 -8.85 8.79 -2.66
N LEU A 41 -8.65 8.91 -1.35
CA LEU A 41 -7.36 9.24 -0.74
C LEU A 41 -6.38 8.05 -0.74
N SER A 42 -6.85 6.85 -1.08
CA SER A 42 -6.02 5.64 -1.12
C SER A 42 -4.98 5.68 -2.25
N THR A 43 -5.26 6.39 -3.34
CA THR A 43 -4.31 6.56 -4.46
C THR A 43 -3.12 7.46 -4.11
N LEU A 44 -3.19 8.23 -3.02
CA LEU A 44 -2.08 9.08 -2.53
C LEU A 44 -1.23 8.40 -1.44
N GLY A 45 -1.40 7.10 -1.20
CA GLY A 45 -0.62 6.37 -0.19
C GLY A 45 -0.94 6.78 1.26
N LEU A 46 -2.08 7.42 1.51
CA LEU A 46 -2.56 7.79 2.85
C LEU A 46 -3.11 6.59 3.66
N THR A 47 -2.76 5.36 3.26
CA THR A 47 -3.01 4.16 4.06
C THR A 47 -2.29 4.28 5.41
N PRO A 48 -2.86 3.71 6.48
CA PRO A 48 -2.15 3.63 7.76
C PRO A 48 -0.79 2.97 7.52
N ALA A 49 0.28 3.61 8.00
CA ALA A 49 1.64 3.10 7.82
C ALA A 49 1.68 1.64 8.27
N ARG A 50 2.25 0.75 7.43
CA ARG A 50 2.38 -0.66 7.78
C ARG A 50 3.09 -0.75 9.14
N PRO A 51 2.55 -1.51 10.11
CA PRO A 51 3.29 -1.79 11.33
C PRO A 51 4.59 -2.48 10.93
N ARG A 52 5.73 -1.83 11.19
CA ARG A 52 7.03 -2.39 10.84
C ARG A 52 7.22 -3.69 11.61
N PRO A 53 7.70 -4.77 10.97
CA PRO A 53 8.28 -5.86 11.74
C PRO A 53 9.43 -5.25 12.53
N VAL A 54 9.35 -5.30 13.86
CA VAL A 54 10.48 -4.96 14.73
C VAL A 54 11.61 -5.90 14.30
N GLY A 55 12.63 -5.34 13.67
CA GLY A 55 13.82 -6.10 13.31
C GLY A 55 14.37 -6.69 14.60
N VAL A 56 14.45 -8.01 14.66
CA VAL A 56 15.18 -8.70 15.72
C VAL A 56 16.62 -8.17 15.63
N ASP A 57 17.05 -7.41 16.63
CA ASP A 57 18.43 -6.97 16.77
C ASP A 57 19.32 -8.21 16.76
N LEU A 58 19.99 -8.47 15.64
CA LEU A 58 20.95 -9.57 15.47
C LEU A 58 22.37 -9.20 15.96
N ASP A 59 22.49 -8.11 16.73
CA ASP A 59 23.74 -7.63 17.33
C ASP A 59 23.80 -7.94 18.84
N ASP A 60 23.50 -9.18 19.23
CA ASP A 60 23.99 -9.69 20.52
C ASP A 60 25.28 -10.50 20.28
N PRO A 61 26.47 -9.90 20.47
CA PRO A 61 27.73 -10.60 20.27
C PRO A 61 27.89 -11.67 21.35
N ASP A 62 27.82 -12.92 20.89
CA ASP A 62 28.04 -14.14 21.66
C ASP A 62 29.23 -14.00 22.65
N PRO A 63 28.99 -13.92 23.98
CA PRO A 63 30.02 -13.58 24.95
C PRO A 63 31.02 -14.72 25.24
N TYR A 64 31.04 -15.79 24.43
CA TYR A 64 31.84 -17.00 24.67
C TYR A 64 32.89 -17.34 23.60
N ALA A 65 33.24 -16.42 22.69
CA ALA A 65 34.31 -16.67 21.71
C ALA A 65 35.72 -16.50 22.34
N GLU A 66 36.09 -17.38 23.27
CA GLU A 66 37.45 -17.48 23.80
C GLU A 66 38.43 -18.08 22.76
N SER A 67 39.33 -17.22 22.28
CA SER A 67 40.78 -17.42 22.22
C SER A 67 41.31 -18.86 22.17
N HIS A 68 41.67 -19.33 20.97
CA HIS A 68 42.82 -20.22 20.81
C HIS A 68 43.71 -19.81 19.64
N GLY A 69 44.89 -19.29 19.99
CA GLY A 69 45.99 -19.10 19.06
C GLY A 69 46.66 -20.43 18.68
N SER A 70 47.08 -20.54 17.42
CA SER A 70 48.20 -21.39 17.03
C SER A 70 48.82 -20.91 15.72
N ARG A 71 49.99 -20.29 15.87
CA ARG A 71 51.03 -20.22 14.84
C ARG A 71 51.55 -21.63 14.56
N VAL A 72 51.74 -22.03 13.30
CA VAL A 72 52.86 -22.85 12.79
C VAL A 72 52.85 -22.76 11.24
N PRO A 73 54.02 -22.85 10.58
CA PRO A 73 54.28 -22.17 9.31
C PRO A 73 54.21 -23.05 8.05
N LEU A 74 54.08 -22.35 6.91
CA LEU A 74 54.22 -22.84 5.53
C LEU A 74 55.51 -23.65 5.30
N PRO A 75 55.43 -24.75 4.52
CA PRO A 75 56.54 -25.23 3.72
C PRO A 75 56.33 -24.96 2.21
N ALA A 76 57.44 -24.68 1.55
CA ALA A 76 57.58 -24.47 0.13
C ALA A 76 57.35 -25.76 -0.69
N VAL A 77 56.79 -25.61 -1.90
CA VAL A 77 56.67 -26.70 -2.88
C VAL A 77 57.48 -26.32 -4.14
N PRO A 78 58.45 -27.15 -4.55
CA PRO A 78 59.11 -27.03 -5.85
C PRO A 78 58.65 -28.12 -6.84
N GLY A 79 58.62 -27.77 -8.14
CA GLY A 79 58.90 -28.66 -9.27
C GLY A 79 57.80 -29.65 -9.74
N GLY A 80 57.46 -29.60 -11.04
CA GLY A 80 56.84 -30.72 -11.77
C GLY A 80 57.83 -31.88 -12.04
N PRO A 81 57.65 -32.80 -13.02
CA PRO A 81 56.60 -32.92 -14.05
C PRO A 81 56.06 -34.36 -14.30
N THR A 82 55.24 -34.52 -15.36
CA THR A 82 55.11 -35.69 -16.29
C THR A 82 53.96 -36.72 -16.15
N ARG A 83 53.01 -36.63 -17.12
CA ARG A 83 52.26 -37.65 -17.92
C ARG A 83 51.88 -39.02 -17.32
N THR A 84 50.61 -39.40 -17.49
CA THR A 84 50.13 -40.39 -18.50
C THR A 84 48.59 -40.41 -18.60
N PRO A 85 48.00 -40.88 -19.72
CA PRO A 85 46.57 -40.78 -20.03
C PRO A 85 45.80 -42.03 -19.56
N THR A 86 44.69 -41.82 -18.86
CA THR A 86 43.74 -42.90 -18.54
C THR A 86 42.50 -42.76 -19.43
N THR A 87 42.30 -43.81 -20.22
CA THR A 87 41.14 -44.07 -21.08
C THR A 87 39.86 -44.11 -20.25
N ALA A 88 38.96 -43.14 -20.44
CA ALA A 88 37.65 -43.11 -19.82
C ALA A 88 36.59 -43.68 -20.77
N THR A 89 36.00 -44.80 -20.35
CA THR A 89 34.87 -45.46 -21.00
C THR A 89 33.61 -44.59 -20.89
N ALA A 90 33.01 -44.25 -22.03
CA ALA A 90 31.80 -43.46 -22.13
C ALA A 90 30.61 -44.17 -21.46
N ARG A 91 29.95 -43.49 -20.50
CA ARG A 91 28.60 -43.84 -20.04
C ARG A 91 27.56 -43.19 -20.97
N PRO A 92 26.42 -43.85 -21.26
CA PRO A 92 25.35 -43.28 -22.05
C PRO A 92 24.67 -42.14 -21.27
N VAL A 93 24.54 -40.97 -21.90
CA VAL A 93 23.77 -39.84 -21.40
C VAL A 93 22.28 -40.17 -21.61
N GLU A 94 21.58 -40.42 -20.50
CA GLU A 94 20.11 -40.49 -20.47
C GLU A 94 19.54 -39.10 -20.78
N ARG A 95 18.72 -39.02 -21.82
CA ARG A 95 18.05 -37.80 -22.26
C ARG A 95 16.93 -37.48 -21.25
N PRO A 96 16.91 -36.29 -20.62
CA PRO A 96 15.84 -35.92 -19.70
C PRO A 96 14.49 -35.91 -20.42
N ALA A 97 13.47 -36.49 -19.78
CA ALA A 97 12.10 -36.40 -20.23
C ALA A 97 11.67 -34.92 -20.32
N PRO A 98 10.89 -34.52 -21.35
CA PRO A 98 10.42 -33.15 -21.47
C PRO A 98 9.57 -32.79 -20.25
N ALA A 99 9.94 -31.71 -19.57
CA ALA A 99 9.15 -31.13 -18.49
C ALA A 99 7.72 -30.86 -18.98
N ALA A 100 6.74 -31.25 -18.18
CA ALA A 100 5.34 -30.95 -18.43
C ALA A 100 5.17 -29.44 -18.59
N VAL A 101 4.68 -29.02 -19.75
CA VAL A 101 4.28 -27.65 -20.01
C VAL A 101 3.11 -27.34 -19.07
N PRO A 102 3.17 -26.32 -18.20
CA PRO A 102 2.03 -25.93 -17.40
C PRO A 102 0.87 -25.58 -18.33
N SER A 103 -0.28 -26.23 -18.14
CA SER A 103 -1.48 -26.01 -18.92
C SER A 103 -1.85 -24.53 -18.92
N SER A 104 -1.70 -23.94 -20.11
CA SER A 104 -2.12 -22.60 -20.50
C SER A 104 -3.50 -22.23 -19.93
N SER A 105 -3.53 -21.16 -19.12
CA SER A 105 -4.56 -20.11 -19.10
C SER A 105 -5.91 -20.49 -19.72
N ALA A 106 -6.72 -21.26 -18.96
CA ALA A 106 -8.11 -21.44 -19.30
C ALA A 106 -8.79 -20.06 -19.29
N ARG A 107 -9.27 -19.60 -20.45
CA ARG A 107 -10.05 -18.35 -20.53
C ARG A 107 -11.17 -18.43 -19.49
N PRO A 108 -11.38 -17.36 -18.69
CA PRO A 108 -12.49 -17.31 -17.75
C PRO A 108 -13.79 -17.61 -18.50
N ARG A 109 -14.58 -18.57 -17.98
CA ARG A 109 -15.92 -18.79 -18.53
C ARG A 109 -16.77 -17.55 -18.20
N PRO A 110 -17.60 -17.08 -19.14
CA PRO A 110 -18.50 -15.98 -18.84
C PRO A 110 -19.47 -16.37 -17.71
N PRO A 111 -19.81 -15.44 -16.81
CA PRO A 111 -20.75 -15.72 -15.74
C PRO A 111 -22.14 -16.09 -16.31
N VAL A 112 -22.85 -16.93 -15.58
CA VAL A 112 -24.27 -17.20 -15.83
C VAL A 112 -25.07 -16.09 -15.16
N THR A 113 -25.91 -15.40 -15.92
CA THR A 113 -26.71 -14.24 -15.48
C THR A 113 -28.17 -14.45 -15.81
N ALA A 114 -29.07 -13.91 -14.98
CA ALA A 114 -30.49 -13.91 -15.34
C ALA A 114 -30.75 -13.05 -16.60
N PRO A 115 -31.68 -13.43 -17.50
CA PRO A 115 -31.84 -12.81 -18.83
C PRO A 115 -32.14 -11.31 -18.82
N ASP A 116 -32.77 -10.81 -17.76
CA ASP A 116 -33.19 -9.40 -17.61
C ASP A 116 -32.38 -8.65 -16.53
N SER A 117 -31.27 -9.24 -16.11
CA SER A 117 -30.45 -8.66 -15.06
C SER A 117 -29.45 -7.65 -15.61
N PRO A 118 -29.20 -6.52 -14.92
CA PRO A 118 -28.12 -5.59 -15.30
C PRO A 118 -26.74 -6.27 -15.34
N TRP A 119 -26.57 -7.41 -14.66
CA TRP A 119 -25.32 -8.18 -14.66
C TRP A 119 -25.05 -8.89 -15.99
N ALA A 120 -26.07 -9.03 -16.86
CA ALA A 120 -25.92 -9.61 -18.20
C ALA A 120 -25.19 -8.69 -19.19
N ALA A 121 -24.98 -7.41 -18.83
CA ALA A 121 -24.21 -6.49 -19.66
C ALA A 121 -22.77 -7.01 -19.84
N PRO A 122 -22.24 -7.09 -21.08
CA PRO A 122 -20.93 -7.72 -21.35
C PRO A 122 -19.77 -7.15 -20.51
N ALA A 123 -19.77 -5.85 -20.27
CA ALA A 123 -18.74 -5.19 -19.45
C ALA A 123 -18.80 -5.64 -17.98
N VAL A 124 -20.01 -5.76 -17.43
CA VAL A 124 -20.23 -6.17 -16.03
C VAL A 124 -19.92 -7.65 -15.87
N ALA A 125 -20.33 -8.49 -16.82
CA ALA A 125 -20.00 -9.91 -16.87
C ALA A 125 -18.48 -10.14 -16.92
N HIS A 126 -17.75 -9.33 -17.71
CA HIS A 126 -16.29 -9.39 -17.77
C HIS A 126 -15.65 -8.98 -16.44
N LEU A 127 -16.16 -7.94 -15.79
CA LEU A 127 -15.67 -7.50 -14.48
C LEU A 127 -15.85 -8.60 -13.41
N LEU A 128 -17.03 -9.22 -13.34
CA LEU A 128 -17.29 -10.32 -12.40
C LEU A 128 -16.37 -11.52 -12.66
N ALA A 129 -16.11 -11.86 -13.94
CA ALA A 129 -15.20 -12.94 -14.30
C ALA A 129 -13.75 -12.63 -13.93
N SER A 130 -13.30 -11.39 -14.16
CA SER A 130 -11.97 -10.92 -13.77
C SER A 130 -11.81 -10.91 -12.25
N LEU A 131 -12.84 -10.49 -11.51
CA LEU A 131 -12.85 -10.55 -10.06
C LEU A 131 -12.73 -12.00 -9.57
N ALA A 132 -13.55 -12.91 -10.08
CA ALA A 132 -13.48 -14.34 -9.73
C ALA A 132 -12.11 -14.96 -10.04
N ALA A 133 -11.52 -14.61 -11.19
CA ALA A 133 -10.17 -15.06 -11.53
C ALA A 133 -9.11 -14.49 -10.58
N HIS A 134 -9.29 -13.27 -10.09
CA HIS A 134 -8.37 -12.63 -9.15
C HIS A 134 -8.46 -13.24 -7.75
N VAL A 135 -9.67 -13.49 -7.24
CA VAL A 135 -9.86 -14.15 -5.92
C VAL A 135 -9.61 -15.67 -5.95
N GLY A 136 -9.37 -16.26 -7.13
CA GLY A 136 -9.21 -17.71 -7.26
C GLY A 136 -10.49 -18.50 -6.96
N GLY A 137 -11.66 -17.86 -7.05
CA GLY A 137 -12.87 -18.35 -6.41
C GLY A 137 -14.17 -18.07 -7.15
N THR A 138 -15.29 -18.19 -6.44
CA THR A 138 -16.63 -17.97 -6.99
C THR A 138 -17.18 -16.63 -6.53
N VAL A 139 -17.70 -15.86 -7.48
CA VAL A 139 -18.41 -14.61 -7.21
C VAL A 139 -19.88 -14.81 -7.58
N ALA A 140 -20.78 -14.41 -6.68
CA ALA A 140 -22.21 -14.44 -6.89
C ALA A 140 -22.86 -13.11 -6.50
N VAL A 141 -23.87 -12.68 -7.25
CA VAL A 141 -24.70 -11.54 -6.86
C VAL A 141 -26.07 -12.05 -6.46
N VAL A 142 -26.52 -11.66 -5.27
CA VAL A 142 -27.75 -12.14 -4.66
C VAL A 142 -28.65 -10.96 -4.29
N ARG A 143 -29.95 -11.09 -4.53
CA ARG A 143 -30.99 -10.15 -4.09
C ARG A 143 -32.00 -10.89 -3.21
N HIS A 144 -32.44 -10.31 -2.10
CA HIS A 144 -33.56 -10.87 -1.34
C HIS A 144 -34.88 -10.28 -1.84
N ASP A 145 -35.91 -11.10 -2.01
CA ASP A 145 -37.23 -10.67 -2.48
C ASP A 145 -38.30 -10.58 -1.38
N GLY A 146 -37.90 -10.78 -0.13
CA GLY A 146 -38.78 -10.85 1.04
C GLY A 146 -39.04 -12.26 1.53
N GLU A 147 -38.90 -13.28 0.66
CA GLU A 147 -39.08 -14.69 1.02
C GLU A 147 -37.81 -15.51 0.78
N ARG A 148 -37.07 -15.22 -0.29
CA ARG A 148 -35.93 -16.00 -0.77
C ARG A 148 -34.79 -15.13 -1.27
N HIS A 149 -33.61 -15.73 -1.30
CA HIS A 149 -32.45 -15.17 -1.98
C HIS A 149 -32.46 -15.58 -3.45
N LEU A 150 -32.66 -14.60 -4.33
CA LEU A 150 -32.57 -14.74 -5.77
C LEU A 150 -31.13 -14.52 -6.22
N ILE A 151 -30.54 -15.51 -6.86
CA ILE A 151 -29.21 -15.40 -7.47
C ILE A 151 -29.36 -14.71 -8.83
N GLU A 152 -28.70 -13.57 -9.02
CA GLU A 152 -28.79 -12.79 -10.25
C GLU A 152 -27.58 -12.97 -11.19
N ALA A 153 -26.39 -13.25 -10.62
CA ALA A 153 -25.19 -13.66 -11.38
C ALA A 153 -24.32 -14.67 -10.60
N ARG A 154 -23.64 -15.59 -11.30
CA ARG A 154 -22.59 -16.49 -10.77
C ARG A 154 -21.48 -16.75 -11.77
N THR A 155 -20.23 -16.80 -11.30
CA THR A 155 -19.05 -17.02 -12.16
C THR A 155 -18.64 -18.49 -12.33
N ASP A 156 -19.11 -19.39 -11.47
CA ASP A 156 -18.78 -20.83 -11.52
C ASP A 156 -19.61 -21.62 -12.54
N GLY A 157 -20.64 -20.99 -13.13
CA GLY A 157 -21.53 -21.61 -14.10
C GLY A 157 -22.57 -22.55 -13.49
N SER A 158 -22.70 -22.58 -12.16
CA SER A 158 -23.70 -23.37 -11.45
C SER A 158 -25.11 -22.81 -11.67
N ALA A 159 -26.13 -23.62 -11.31
CA ALA A 159 -27.53 -23.22 -11.46
C ALA A 159 -27.89 -22.01 -10.58
N MET A 160 -28.75 -21.15 -11.12
CA MET A 160 -29.25 -19.91 -10.49
C MET A 160 -30.50 -20.15 -9.63
N ALA A 161 -30.59 -21.32 -8.99
CA ALA A 161 -31.77 -21.68 -8.21
C ALA A 161 -31.88 -20.74 -6.98
N PRO A 162 -33.08 -20.23 -6.67
CA PRO A 162 -33.31 -19.47 -5.45
C PRO A 162 -32.90 -20.27 -4.20
N VAL A 163 -32.40 -19.57 -3.20
CA VAL A 163 -32.01 -20.17 -1.92
C VAL A 163 -32.96 -19.68 -0.84
N ASP A 164 -33.58 -20.61 -0.10
CA ASP A 164 -34.42 -20.27 1.04
C ASP A 164 -33.55 -19.70 2.17
N GLY A 165 -33.99 -18.58 2.77
CA GLY A 165 -33.26 -17.93 3.86
C GLY A 165 -33.92 -16.64 4.35
N PRO A 166 -33.71 -16.27 5.62
CA PRO A 166 -34.23 -15.02 6.16
C PRO A 166 -33.59 -13.81 5.46
N ALA A 167 -34.31 -12.69 5.42
CA ALA A 167 -33.72 -11.43 4.97
C ALA A 167 -32.50 -11.11 5.83
N LEU A 168 -31.35 -10.88 5.18
CA LEU A 168 -30.15 -10.45 5.86
C LEU A 168 -30.29 -8.97 6.16
N ALA A 169 -30.13 -8.59 7.43
CA ALA A 169 -30.00 -7.19 7.82
C ALA A 169 -28.60 -6.73 7.41
N LEU A 170 -28.50 -6.00 6.30
CA LEU A 170 -27.23 -5.62 5.66
C LEU A 170 -26.66 -4.29 6.18
N ASP A 171 -26.75 -4.08 7.50
CA ASP A 171 -26.14 -2.91 8.13
C ASP A 171 -24.70 -3.24 8.54
N GLY A 172 -23.79 -3.19 7.57
CA GLY A 172 -22.33 -3.32 7.78
C GLY A 172 -21.68 -4.62 7.27
N PRO A 173 -20.33 -4.68 7.34
CA PRO A 173 -19.58 -5.90 7.06
C PRO A 173 -19.90 -6.92 8.15
N MET A 174 -20.25 -8.14 7.73
CA MET A 174 -20.67 -9.18 8.64
C MET A 174 -19.74 -10.37 8.43
N ASP A 175 -19.11 -10.85 9.51
CA ASP A 175 -18.40 -12.13 9.48
C ASP A 175 -19.44 -13.25 9.54
N LEU A 176 -19.51 -14.03 8.48
CA LEU A 176 -20.65 -14.87 8.17
C LEU A 176 -20.44 -16.26 8.76
N GLY A 177 -20.75 -16.40 10.04
CA GLY A 177 -20.73 -17.69 10.72
C GLY A 177 -21.65 -18.74 10.06
N PRO A 178 -21.40 -20.05 10.28
CA PRO A 178 -22.04 -21.15 9.56
C PRO A 178 -23.58 -21.27 9.73
N GLY A 179 -24.19 -20.54 10.67
CA GLY A 179 -25.61 -20.70 11.02
C GLY A 179 -26.62 -19.90 10.19
N ALA A 180 -26.32 -18.64 9.83
CA ALA A 180 -27.28 -17.76 9.14
C ALA A 180 -27.22 -17.88 7.60
N LEU A 181 -26.08 -18.35 7.09
CA LEU A 181 -25.75 -18.32 5.66
C LEU A 181 -25.31 -19.66 5.10
N GLY A 182 -25.41 -20.77 5.83
CA GLY A 182 -24.96 -22.08 5.34
C GLY A 182 -25.47 -22.44 3.93
N ALA A 183 -26.68 -21.99 3.59
CA ALA A 183 -27.25 -22.16 2.26
C ALA A 183 -26.62 -21.23 1.20
N LEU A 184 -26.24 -20.00 1.54
CA LEU A 184 -25.58 -19.04 0.64
C LEU A 184 -24.07 -19.25 0.56
N SER A 185 -23.39 -19.67 1.62
CA SER A 185 -21.98 -20.08 1.58
C SER A 185 -21.79 -21.36 0.77
N SER A 186 -22.81 -22.24 0.71
CA SER A 186 -22.80 -23.36 -0.24
C SER A 186 -22.79 -22.91 -1.71
N LEU A 187 -23.14 -21.65 -2.01
CA LEU A 187 -23.04 -21.09 -3.36
C LEU A 187 -21.60 -20.70 -3.72
N VAL A 188 -20.75 -20.42 -2.73
CA VAL A 188 -19.37 -19.97 -2.93
C VAL A 188 -18.46 -20.74 -1.97
N SER A 189 -17.98 -21.89 -2.45
CA SER A 189 -17.04 -22.83 -1.83
C SER A 189 -16.49 -22.47 -0.43
N GLY A 190 -17.15 -22.91 0.64
CA GLY A 190 -16.56 -22.97 2.00
C GLY A 190 -16.57 -21.64 2.78
N PHE A 191 -15.76 -20.66 2.35
CA PHE A 191 -15.67 -19.34 2.99
C PHE A 191 -16.25 -18.28 2.06
N ALA A 192 -17.13 -17.42 2.59
CA ALA A 192 -17.85 -16.43 1.80
C ALA A 192 -17.80 -15.05 2.49
N TYR A 193 -17.38 -14.03 1.75
CA TYR A 193 -17.52 -12.63 2.14
C TYR A 193 -18.76 -12.04 1.48
N ALA A 194 -19.53 -11.26 2.24
CA ALA A 194 -20.69 -10.54 1.76
C ALA A 194 -20.41 -9.04 1.75
N VAL A 195 -20.53 -8.42 0.58
CA VAL A 195 -20.44 -6.97 0.42
C VAL A 195 -21.83 -6.43 0.06
N PRO A 196 -22.45 -5.58 0.90
CA PRO A 196 -23.74 -5.00 0.59
C PRO A 196 -23.64 -4.00 -0.57
N MET A 197 -24.58 -4.08 -1.51
CA MET A 197 -24.68 -3.23 -2.70
C MET A 197 -26.12 -2.74 -2.89
N GLY A 198 -26.59 -1.90 -1.96
CA GLY A 198 -27.97 -1.47 -1.89
C GLY A 198 -28.91 -2.64 -1.57
N ALA A 199 -29.84 -2.97 -2.48
CA ALA A 199 -30.77 -4.11 -2.30
C ALA A 199 -30.15 -5.48 -2.64
N ARG A 200 -28.83 -5.54 -2.88
CA ARG A 200 -28.11 -6.73 -3.32
C ARG A 200 -26.91 -7.00 -2.43
N ILE A 201 -26.40 -8.21 -2.53
CA ILE A 201 -25.21 -8.68 -1.84
C ILE A 201 -24.28 -9.27 -2.89
N LEU A 202 -23.03 -8.84 -2.89
CA LEU A 202 -21.96 -9.52 -3.60
C LEU A 202 -21.37 -10.57 -2.66
N LEU A 203 -21.52 -11.84 -3.01
CA LEU A 203 -20.90 -12.96 -2.32
C LEU A 203 -19.61 -13.34 -3.05
N ILE A 204 -18.53 -13.48 -2.30
CA ILE A 204 -17.21 -13.80 -2.84
C ILE A 204 -16.67 -14.93 -1.99
N GLY A 205 -16.51 -16.10 -2.59
CA GLY A 205 -15.90 -17.23 -1.92
C GLY A 205 -14.59 -17.63 -2.53
N GLY A 206 -13.62 -17.91 -1.67
CA GLY A 206 -12.30 -18.44 -2.01
C GLY A 206 -12.19 -19.90 -1.60
N ASP A 207 -11.18 -20.58 -2.11
CA ASP A 207 -10.86 -21.99 -1.89
C ASP A 207 -10.35 -22.32 -0.47
N GLY A 208 -10.35 -21.36 0.44
CA GLY A 208 -10.16 -21.58 1.88
C GLY A 208 -8.71 -21.69 2.32
N ASP A 209 -7.74 -21.40 1.45
CA ASP A 209 -6.32 -21.30 1.82
C ASP A 209 -6.00 -20.01 2.60
N GLY A 210 -6.96 -19.07 2.69
CA GLY A 210 -6.87 -17.82 3.43
C GLY A 210 -6.02 -16.74 2.75
N GLU A 211 -5.10 -17.11 1.85
CA GLU A 211 -4.16 -16.19 1.22
C GLU A 211 -4.80 -15.36 0.11
N GLY A 212 -5.61 -15.99 -0.76
CA GLY A 212 -6.37 -15.27 -1.79
C GLY A 212 -7.44 -14.35 -1.18
N THR A 213 -8.01 -14.78 -0.06
CA THR A 213 -8.97 -14.04 0.75
C THR A 213 -8.36 -12.82 1.43
N ALA A 214 -7.18 -12.94 2.03
CA ALA A 214 -6.50 -11.84 2.70
C ALA A 214 -6.14 -10.70 1.72
N ARG A 215 -5.62 -11.05 0.53
CA ARG A 215 -5.34 -10.09 -0.55
C ARG A 215 -6.60 -9.36 -1.03
N TYR A 216 -7.74 -10.03 -0.95
CA TYR A 216 -9.03 -9.45 -1.32
C TYR A 216 -9.62 -8.55 -0.23
N LEU A 217 -9.47 -8.91 1.05
CA LEU A 217 -9.83 -8.02 2.16
C LEU A 217 -9.04 -6.72 2.11
N ASP A 218 -7.75 -6.79 1.75
CA ASP A 218 -6.95 -5.59 1.48
C ASP A 218 -7.56 -4.76 0.34
N LEU A 219 -7.96 -5.38 -0.77
CA LEU A 219 -8.58 -4.67 -1.89
C LEU A 219 -9.95 -4.04 -1.54
N LEU A 220 -10.79 -4.74 -0.76
CA LEU A 220 -12.05 -4.19 -0.26
C LEU A 220 -11.85 -3.07 0.77
N HIS A 221 -10.82 -3.18 1.59
CA HIS A 221 -10.46 -2.15 2.55
C HIS A 221 -9.92 -0.90 1.84
N VAL A 222 -9.09 -1.10 0.80
CA VAL A 222 -8.61 -0.04 -0.10
C VAL A 222 -9.78 0.67 -0.77
N LEU A 223 -10.81 -0.06 -1.20
CA LEU A 223 -12.02 0.52 -1.81
C LEU A 223 -13.01 1.11 -0.79
N GLY A 224 -12.68 1.13 0.51
CA GLY A 224 -13.56 1.66 1.56
C GLY A 224 -14.83 0.84 1.80
N LEU A 225 -14.88 -0.41 1.32
CA LEU A 225 -16.04 -1.30 1.39
C LEU A 225 -15.94 -2.33 2.52
N GLY A 226 -14.78 -2.44 3.20
CA GLY A 226 -14.57 -3.32 4.34
C GLY A 226 -14.40 -2.55 5.66
N GLY A 227 -15.33 -2.73 6.60
CA GLY A 227 -15.09 -2.36 8.01
C GLY A 227 -14.28 -3.44 8.73
N ALA A 228 -13.62 -3.05 9.81
CA ALA A 228 -12.65 -3.89 10.52
C ALA A 228 -13.26 -5.25 10.95
N PRO A 229 -12.50 -6.36 10.84
CA PRO A 229 -12.94 -7.65 11.35
C PRO A 229 -13.11 -7.57 12.88
N THR A 230 -14.34 -7.78 13.37
CA THR A 230 -14.59 -8.04 14.78
C THR A 230 -14.00 -9.40 15.13
N GLU A 231 -12.96 -9.41 15.98
CA GLU A 231 -12.44 -10.64 16.56
C GLU A 231 -13.59 -11.45 17.19
N PRO A 232 -13.62 -12.78 16.98
CA PRO A 232 -14.64 -13.62 17.58
C PRO A 232 -14.46 -13.58 19.11
N GLU A 233 -15.51 -13.17 19.82
CA GLU A 233 -15.64 -13.40 21.26
C GLU A 233 -15.51 -14.91 21.51
N ARG A 234 -14.29 -15.33 21.86
CA ARG A 234 -14.00 -16.68 22.32
C ARG A 234 -14.72 -16.85 23.65
N GLY A 235 -15.83 -17.57 23.62
CA GLY A 235 -16.66 -17.86 24.79
C GLY A 235 -15.80 -18.34 25.96
N ALA A 236 -15.94 -17.63 27.08
CA ALA A 236 -15.32 -17.95 28.35
C ALA A 236 -15.72 -19.36 28.79
N LEU A 237 -14.74 -20.27 28.83
CA LEU A 237 -14.83 -21.51 29.59
C LEU A 237 -14.41 -21.23 31.04
N PRO A 238 -15.06 -21.87 32.02
CA PRO A 238 -14.77 -21.65 33.43
C PRO A 238 -13.40 -22.18 33.82
N ALA A 239 -12.74 -21.41 34.68
CA ALA A 239 -11.43 -21.66 35.26
C ALA A 239 -11.34 -23.06 35.89
N ASP A 240 -10.30 -23.80 35.53
CA ASP A 240 -9.80 -24.93 36.28
C ASP A 240 -8.33 -24.66 36.62
N ASP A 241 -8.04 -24.78 37.90
CA ASP A 241 -6.81 -24.35 38.57
C ASP A 241 -5.60 -25.15 38.08
N ALA A 242 -4.64 -24.48 37.45
CA ALA A 242 -3.29 -24.99 37.25
C ALA A 242 -2.28 -23.87 37.48
N GLU A 243 -1.62 -23.97 38.63
CA GLU A 243 -0.43 -23.21 39.01
C GLU A 243 0.71 -23.52 38.01
N GLU A 244 1.02 -22.58 37.12
CA GLU A 244 2.27 -22.62 36.35
C GLU A 244 2.93 -21.22 36.31
N ASP A 245 4.16 -21.21 36.84
CA ASP A 245 5.20 -20.17 36.86
C ASP A 245 4.94 -18.91 36.00
N GLU A 246 4.74 -17.78 36.68
CA GLU A 246 4.83 -16.42 36.13
C GLU A 246 6.27 -16.12 35.69
N VAL A 247 6.63 -16.56 34.49
CA VAL A 247 7.69 -15.89 33.72
C VAL A 247 7.07 -14.60 33.20
N HIS A 248 7.35 -13.50 33.89
CA HIS A 248 6.97 -12.15 33.51
C HIS A 248 7.76 -11.76 32.25
N MET A 249 7.40 -12.36 31.11
CA MET A 249 7.81 -11.91 29.79
C MET A 249 7.16 -10.54 29.64
N ALA A 250 7.99 -9.49 29.69
CA ALA A 250 7.57 -8.15 29.37
C ALA A 250 6.87 -8.22 28.01
N GLU A 251 5.56 -7.98 28.02
CA GLU A 251 4.85 -7.63 26.80
C GLU A 251 5.55 -6.39 26.26
N GLU A 252 6.47 -6.58 25.31
CA GLU A 252 6.89 -5.54 24.38
C GLU A 252 5.63 -5.12 23.63
N GLY A 253 4.88 -4.23 24.28
CA GLY A 253 3.66 -3.66 23.77
C GLY A 253 4.02 -2.93 22.49
N GLY A 254 3.71 -3.56 21.35
CA GLY A 254 3.62 -2.88 20.07
C GLY A 254 2.66 -1.70 20.24
N ALA A 255 3.21 -0.53 20.53
CA ALA A 255 2.46 0.67 20.80
C ALA A 255 1.54 0.90 19.62
N ARG A 256 0.22 0.88 19.87
CA ARG A 256 -0.76 1.13 18.82
C ARG A 256 -0.42 2.48 18.17
N PRO A 257 -0.43 2.59 16.84
CA PRO A 257 -0.13 3.85 16.16
C PRO A 257 -1.03 4.95 16.72
N THR A 258 -0.43 6.02 17.24
CA THR A 258 -1.18 7.17 17.74
C THR A 258 -1.99 7.77 16.59
N PRO A 259 -3.28 8.10 16.78
CA PRO A 259 -4.08 8.73 15.74
C PRO A 259 -3.42 10.02 15.21
N ARG A 260 -3.40 10.17 13.89
CA ARG A 260 -2.81 11.32 13.17
C ARG A 260 -3.24 12.68 13.75
N ALA A 261 -4.53 12.78 14.04
CA ALA A 261 -5.14 14.00 14.59
C ALA A 261 -4.62 14.34 15.99
N GLU A 262 -4.31 13.33 16.82
CA GLU A 262 -3.77 13.55 18.16
C GLU A 262 -2.36 14.12 18.11
N ILE A 263 -1.52 13.64 17.18
CA ILE A 263 -0.19 14.18 16.93
C ILE A 263 -0.28 15.66 16.53
N ILE A 264 -1.15 16.02 15.59
CA ILE A 264 -1.36 17.41 15.17
C ILE A 264 -1.85 18.26 16.36
N ALA A 265 -2.81 17.76 17.14
CA ALA A 265 -3.34 18.45 18.32
C ALA A 265 -2.27 18.69 19.40
N GLU A 266 -1.38 17.72 19.61
CA GLU A 266 -0.24 17.81 20.52
C GLU A 266 0.71 18.94 20.10
N GLU A 267 1.11 18.97 18.83
CA GLU A 267 2.02 19.98 18.31
C GLU A 267 1.43 21.37 18.32
N GLN A 268 0.14 21.51 17.97
CA GLN A 268 -0.60 22.76 18.10
C GLN A 268 -0.65 23.27 19.53
N ARG A 269 -0.86 22.37 20.50
CA ARG A 269 -0.89 22.74 21.92
C ARG A 269 0.47 23.25 22.36
N ALA A 270 1.54 22.52 22.03
CA ALA A 270 2.89 22.90 22.38
C ALA A 270 3.32 24.23 21.70
N ALA A 271 2.91 24.47 20.45
CA ALA A 271 3.20 25.74 19.78
C ALA A 271 2.46 26.92 20.43
N ARG A 272 1.20 26.74 20.82
CA ARG A 272 0.42 27.76 21.54
C ARG A 272 0.99 28.06 22.92
N GLU A 273 1.38 27.03 23.67
CA GLU A 273 2.00 27.18 25.00
C GLU A 273 3.33 27.94 24.93
N ALA A 274 4.08 27.79 23.84
CA ALA A 274 5.34 28.47 23.60
C ALA A 274 5.21 29.80 22.82
N ASP A 275 3.99 30.26 22.52
CA ASP A 275 3.69 31.45 21.72
C ASP A 275 4.51 31.55 20.42
N ARG A 276 4.53 30.46 19.66
CA ARG A 276 5.31 30.33 18.42
C ARG A 276 4.44 29.96 17.22
N PRO A 277 4.82 30.38 16.00
CA PRO A 277 4.09 29.99 14.81
C PRO A 277 4.26 28.49 14.56
N LEU A 278 3.24 27.87 13.97
CA LEU A 278 3.26 26.49 13.55
C LEU A 278 2.75 26.38 12.11
N ALA A 279 3.49 25.67 11.28
CA ALA A 279 3.04 25.20 9.97
C ALA A 279 3.11 23.67 9.92
N PHE A 280 2.23 23.08 9.14
CA PHE A 280 2.19 21.63 8.91
C PHE A 280 2.30 21.34 7.42
N ALA A 281 3.18 20.42 7.04
CA ALA A 281 3.38 20.02 5.66
C ALA A 281 3.31 18.51 5.49
N LEU A 282 2.66 18.05 4.42
CA LEU A 282 2.75 16.68 3.92
C LEU A 282 3.74 16.64 2.76
N VAL A 283 4.71 15.74 2.83
CA VAL A 283 5.80 15.62 1.87
C VAL A 283 5.87 14.20 1.33
N THR A 284 5.93 14.05 0.01
CA THR A 284 6.13 12.78 -0.67
C THR A 284 7.08 12.92 -1.85
N LEU A 285 7.64 11.80 -2.31
CA LEU A 285 8.44 11.75 -3.54
C LEU A 285 7.54 11.93 -4.76
N ALA A 286 8.02 12.61 -5.79
CA ALA A 286 7.25 12.79 -7.01
C ALA A 286 7.03 11.49 -7.80
N ASP A 287 7.88 10.49 -7.58
CA ASP A 287 7.81 9.13 -8.14
C ASP A 287 7.27 8.09 -7.14
N ALA A 288 6.63 8.52 -6.03
CA ALA A 288 6.18 7.60 -4.97
C ALA A 288 5.24 6.49 -5.49
N GLU A 289 4.27 6.82 -6.34
CA GLU A 289 3.33 5.84 -6.92
C GLU A 289 4.05 4.78 -7.77
N GLU A 290 5.01 5.20 -8.60
CA GLU A 290 5.83 4.29 -9.40
C GLU A 290 6.66 3.37 -8.50
N ARG A 291 7.27 3.92 -7.44
CA ARG A 291 8.04 3.13 -6.47
C ARG A 291 7.18 2.08 -5.78
N LEU A 292 6.04 2.49 -5.23
CA LEU A 292 5.14 1.59 -4.50
C LEU A 292 4.56 0.46 -5.38
N THR A 293 4.42 0.70 -6.68
CA THR A 293 3.80 -0.28 -7.60
C THR A 293 4.79 -1.18 -8.31
N THR A 294 6.03 -0.72 -8.55
CA THR A 294 6.99 -1.42 -9.42
C THR A 294 8.27 -1.88 -8.73
N HIS A 295 8.60 -1.30 -7.58
CA HIS A 295 9.84 -1.61 -6.86
C HIS A 295 9.57 -2.52 -5.66
N PRO A 296 10.54 -3.35 -5.25
CA PRO A 296 10.40 -4.19 -4.07
C PRO A 296 10.36 -3.36 -2.78
N ASP A 297 9.74 -3.91 -1.72
CA ASP A 297 9.57 -3.24 -0.41
C ASP A 297 10.91 -2.75 0.19
N GLU A 298 12.03 -3.44 -0.08
CA GLU A 298 13.36 -3.02 0.36
C GLU A 298 13.78 -1.68 -0.26
N GLU A 299 13.49 -1.45 -1.54
CA GLU A 299 13.81 -0.20 -2.22
C GLU A 299 12.89 0.95 -1.79
N VAL A 300 11.62 0.64 -1.51
CA VAL A 300 10.69 1.59 -0.89
C VAL A 300 11.21 2.02 0.49
N THR A 301 11.66 1.06 1.30
CA THR A 301 12.22 1.33 2.65
C THR A 301 13.46 2.20 2.58
N LEU A 302 14.37 1.94 1.64
CA LEU A 302 15.55 2.78 1.42
C LEU A 302 15.15 4.20 1.00
N ALA A 303 14.18 4.33 0.09
CA ALA A 303 13.68 5.62 -0.37
C ALA A 303 13.00 6.44 0.75
N GLU A 304 12.27 5.77 1.65
CA GLU A 304 11.73 6.39 2.86
C GLU A 304 12.83 6.89 3.79
N GLY A 305 13.88 6.09 3.99
CA GLY A 305 15.06 6.47 4.76
C GLY A 305 15.73 7.72 4.19
N ASP A 306 16.02 7.71 2.89
CA ASP A 306 16.63 8.85 2.19
C ASP A 306 15.77 10.12 2.27
N LEU A 307 14.44 9.98 2.11
CA LEU A 307 13.50 11.10 2.26
C LEU A 307 13.51 11.64 3.70
N ARG A 308 13.49 10.75 4.69
CA ARG A 308 13.54 11.13 6.10
C ARG A 308 14.84 11.86 6.44
N ASP A 309 15.99 11.33 6.03
CA ASP A 309 17.30 11.95 6.27
C ASP A 309 17.36 13.36 5.68
N ARG A 310 16.78 13.55 4.48
CA ARG A 310 16.67 14.87 3.85
C ARG A 310 15.77 15.83 4.63
N LEU A 311 14.66 15.35 5.18
CA LEU A 311 13.77 16.14 6.03
C LEU A 311 14.46 16.51 7.34
N GLU A 312 15.19 15.58 7.97
CA GLU A 312 15.94 15.82 9.21
C GLU A 312 17.10 16.81 9.01
N ALA A 313 17.73 16.79 7.84
CA ALA A 313 18.77 17.77 7.47
C ALA A 313 18.22 19.18 7.17
N ALA A 314 16.90 19.32 6.95
CA ALA A 314 16.28 20.61 6.68
C ALA A 314 16.16 21.44 7.98
N ALA A 315 16.60 22.70 7.91
CA ALA A 315 16.44 23.62 9.03
C ALA A 315 14.95 23.89 9.33
N ASP A 316 14.68 24.34 10.56
CA ASP A 316 13.35 24.74 11.03
C ASP A 316 12.31 23.59 11.18
N VAL A 317 12.75 22.33 11.01
CA VAL A 317 11.93 21.14 11.27
C VAL A 317 11.90 20.84 12.77
N ARG A 318 10.70 20.71 13.33
CA ARG A 318 10.48 20.38 14.73
C ARG A 318 10.27 18.88 14.95
N ARG A 319 9.41 18.29 14.13
CA ARG A 319 8.96 16.89 14.26
C ARG A 319 8.60 16.34 12.89
N ILE A 320 8.96 15.08 12.66
CA ILE A 320 8.66 14.33 11.44
C ILE A 320 7.94 13.06 11.85
N GLU A 321 6.81 12.79 11.21
CA GLU A 321 5.98 11.61 11.48
C GLU A 321 5.64 10.90 10.18
N PRO A 322 5.71 9.56 10.11
CA PRO A 322 5.42 8.81 8.89
C PRO A 322 3.92 8.80 8.64
N PHE A 323 3.43 9.54 7.64
CA PHE A 323 2.00 9.71 7.29
C PHE A 323 1.37 8.62 6.41
N GLY A 324 2.23 7.79 5.82
CA GLY A 324 1.92 6.63 5.01
C GLY A 324 3.23 6.12 4.41
N ASP A 325 3.16 5.21 3.45
CA ASP A 325 4.36 4.75 2.77
C ASP A 325 4.87 5.86 1.84
N LEU A 326 6.15 6.23 1.95
CA LEU A 326 6.78 7.38 1.26
C LEU A 326 6.08 8.73 1.48
N LEU A 327 5.37 8.89 2.59
CA LEU A 327 4.65 10.11 2.93
C LEU A 327 4.97 10.52 4.37
N PHE A 328 5.41 11.76 4.58
CA PHE A 328 5.74 12.28 5.90
C PHE A 328 4.94 13.54 6.23
N GLY A 329 4.44 13.62 7.46
CA GLY A 329 3.96 14.85 8.08
C GLY A 329 5.09 15.55 8.80
N VAL A 330 5.30 16.83 8.48
CA VAL A 330 6.41 17.65 8.97
C VAL A 330 5.84 18.88 9.68
N PHE A 331 6.21 19.06 10.94
CA PHE A 331 5.85 20.22 11.75
C PHE A 331 7.00 21.24 11.75
N LEU A 332 6.67 22.49 11.44
CA LEU A 332 7.63 23.57 11.22
C LEU A 332 7.36 24.75 12.15
N ASP A 333 8.42 25.36 12.68
CA ASP A 333 8.35 26.56 13.55
C ASP A 333 8.39 27.85 12.76
N LEU A 334 7.52 27.94 11.75
CA LEU A 334 7.59 28.96 10.71
C LEU A 334 6.25 29.65 10.55
N ASP A 335 6.29 30.97 10.34
CA ASP A 335 5.18 31.72 9.79
C ASP A 335 4.91 31.34 8.32
N PRO A 336 3.76 31.73 7.73
CA PRO A 336 3.38 31.29 6.39
C PRO A 336 4.38 31.66 5.29
N ALA A 337 5.00 32.85 5.37
CA ALA A 337 5.96 33.29 4.36
C ALA A 337 7.27 32.49 4.43
N ARG A 338 7.72 32.17 5.64
CA ARG A 338 8.90 31.31 5.84
C ARG A 338 8.61 29.86 5.49
N ALA A 339 7.41 29.35 5.77
CA ALA A 339 6.99 28.00 5.38
C ALA A 339 7.02 27.82 3.85
N ALA A 340 6.53 28.80 3.08
CA ALA A 340 6.64 28.78 1.62
C ALA A 340 8.11 28.76 1.14
N THR A 341 8.97 29.59 1.74
CA THR A 341 10.42 29.61 1.43
C THR A 341 11.10 28.28 1.78
N TRP A 342 10.66 27.62 2.85
CA TRP A 342 11.14 26.29 3.23
C TRP A 342 10.72 25.24 2.18
N CYS A 343 9.46 25.27 1.72
CA CYS A 343 8.95 24.38 0.68
C CYS A 343 9.71 24.55 -0.64
N ASP A 344 9.96 25.79 -1.07
CA ASP A 344 10.75 26.10 -2.27
C ASP A 344 12.15 25.47 -2.20
N ARG A 345 12.82 25.65 -1.07
CA ARG A 345 14.18 25.14 -0.86
C ARG A 345 14.17 23.61 -0.85
N LEU A 346 13.25 23.02 -0.07
CA LEU A 346 13.16 21.58 0.06
C LEU A 346 12.84 20.94 -1.30
N ALA A 347 11.88 21.46 -2.07
CA ALA A 347 11.50 20.89 -3.36
C ALA A 347 12.54 21.10 -4.48
N SER A 348 13.51 22.00 -4.31
CA SER A 348 14.56 22.25 -5.31
C SER A 348 15.66 21.18 -5.38
N GLY A 349 15.76 20.31 -4.36
CA GLY A 349 16.75 19.21 -4.33
C GLY A 349 16.27 17.95 -5.05
N GLU A 350 17.18 16.98 -5.20
CA GLU A 350 16.90 15.67 -5.78
C GLU A 350 16.79 14.59 -4.68
N PRO A 351 15.87 13.60 -4.81
CA PRO A 351 14.84 13.47 -5.85
C PRO A 351 13.73 14.54 -5.76
N PRO A 352 12.96 14.81 -6.84
CA PRO A 352 11.87 15.79 -6.81
C PRO A 352 10.78 15.40 -5.79
N LEU A 353 10.21 16.40 -5.12
CA LEU A 353 9.20 16.23 -4.07
C LEU A 353 7.90 16.95 -4.43
N PHE A 354 6.79 16.45 -3.92
CA PHE A 354 5.52 17.16 -3.82
C PHE A 354 5.25 17.52 -2.36
N ILE A 355 4.81 18.77 -2.12
CA ILE A 355 4.57 19.29 -0.78
C ILE A 355 3.23 20.02 -0.71
N GLY A 356 2.35 19.58 0.19
CA GLY A 356 1.14 20.31 0.57
C GLY A 356 1.28 20.85 1.99
N ALA A 357 1.29 22.17 2.15
CA ALA A 357 1.48 22.80 3.46
C ALA A 357 0.32 23.71 3.85
N VAL A 358 0.09 23.85 5.15
CA VAL A 358 -0.90 24.73 5.77
C VAL A 358 -0.21 25.60 6.81
N ALA A 359 -0.37 26.91 6.71
CA ALA A 359 0.22 27.87 7.63
C ALA A 359 -0.63 29.16 7.73
N PRO A 360 -1.11 29.56 8.92
CA PRO A 360 -0.89 28.90 10.21
C PRO A 360 -1.63 27.56 10.29
N ALA A 361 -1.03 26.60 10.99
CA ALA A 361 -1.70 25.35 11.37
C ALA A 361 -2.54 25.57 12.64
N ASP A 362 -3.41 26.59 12.63
CA ASP A 362 -4.39 26.84 13.67
C ASP A 362 -5.78 26.29 13.28
N GLY A 363 -6.58 25.93 14.27
CA GLY A 363 -7.90 25.32 14.04
C GLY A 363 -7.96 23.83 14.38
N ASP A 364 -8.95 23.16 13.80
CA ASP A 364 -9.23 21.75 14.06
C ASP A 364 -8.14 20.85 13.46
N PRO A 365 -7.56 19.90 14.23
CA PRO A 365 -6.49 19.02 13.76
C PRO A 365 -6.85 18.22 12.51
N GLU A 366 -8.10 17.75 12.41
CA GLU A 366 -8.58 17.01 11.25
C GLU A 366 -8.75 17.92 10.05
N GLY A 367 -9.27 19.14 10.27
CA GLY A 367 -9.33 20.20 9.26
C GLY A 367 -7.96 20.57 8.67
N ILE A 368 -6.94 20.72 9.51
CA ILE A 368 -5.55 21.00 9.06
C ILE A 368 -5.00 19.83 8.24
N ARG A 369 -5.22 18.60 8.70
CA ARG A 369 -4.82 17.42 7.94
C ARG A 369 -5.49 17.39 6.57
N ALA A 370 -6.81 17.62 6.52
CA ALA A 370 -7.57 17.65 5.28
C ALA A 370 -7.10 18.76 4.32
N ALA A 371 -6.81 19.96 4.84
CA ALA A 371 -6.26 21.08 4.08
C ALA A 371 -4.87 20.75 3.51
N ALA A 372 -3.98 20.15 4.32
CA ALA A 372 -2.65 19.74 3.83
C ALA A 372 -2.74 18.66 2.75
N VAL A 373 -3.68 17.72 2.87
CA VAL A 373 -3.96 16.70 1.85
C VAL A 373 -4.49 17.35 0.57
N ALA A 374 -5.43 18.29 0.68
CA ALA A 374 -5.96 19.03 -0.47
C ALA A 374 -4.86 19.81 -1.18
N ALA A 375 -4.02 20.53 -0.44
CA ALA A 375 -2.86 21.25 -0.97
C ALA A 375 -1.86 20.31 -1.67
N LEU A 376 -1.59 19.14 -1.09
CA LEU A 376 -0.68 18.15 -1.67
C LEU A 376 -1.24 17.59 -2.98
N ARG A 377 -2.53 17.29 -3.00
CA ARG A 377 -3.23 16.84 -4.21
C ARG A 377 -3.19 17.89 -5.30
N ASP A 378 -3.49 19.14 -4.97
CA ASP A 378 -3.42 20.24 -5.93
C ASP A 378 -1.99 20.42 -6.47
N ALA A 379 -0.95 20.21 -5.64
CA ALA A 379 0.44 20.26 -6.07
C ALA A 379 0.73 19.14 -7.10
N TYR A 380 0.26 17.93 -6.84
CA TYR A 380 0.36 16.80 -7.75
C TYR A 380 -0.39 17.06 -9.08
N ASP A 381 -1.67 17.44 -9.01
CA ASP A 381 -2.54 17.67 -10.18
C ASP A 381 -2.03 18.81 -11.08
N GLN A 382 -1.52 19.89 -10.48
CA GLN A 382 -0.96 21.02 -11.22
C GLN A 382 0.50 20.80 -11.63
N ARG A 383 1.12 19.68 -11.24
CA ARG A 383 2.56 19.41 -11.37
C ARG A 383 3.42 20.55 -10.84
N ARG A 384 3.03 21.09 -9.68
CA ARG A 384 3.78 22.10 -8.94
C ARG A 384 4.52 21.40 -7.82
N ALA A 385 5.76 21.80 -7.59
CA ALA A 385 6.58 21.28 -6.50
C ALA A 385 5.90 21.40 -5.11
N HIS A 386 5.17 22.49 -4.87
CA HIS A 386 4.46 22.68 -3.61
C HIS A 386 3.28 23.65 -3.73
N ILE A 387 2.36 23.56 -2.76
CA ILE A 387 1.29 24.52 -2.48
C ILE A 387 1.26 24.78 -0.97
N VAL A 388 1.11 26.06 -0.60
CA VAL A 388 0.92 26.49 0.79
C VAL A 388 -0.43 27.18 0.91
N GLU A 389 -1.34 26.60 1.70
CA GLU A 389 -2.60 27.21 2.09
C GLU A 389 -2.39 28.11 3.31
N ALA A 390 -3.04 29.27 3.28
CA ALA A 390 -2.91 30.35 4.25
C ALA A 390 -4.18 30.57 5.07
#